data_AF-A0A285NB70-F1
#
_entry.id   AF-A0A285NB70-F1
#
_cell.length_a   1.000
_cell.length_b   1.000
_cell.length_c   1.000
_cell.angle_alpha   90.00
_cell.angle_beta   90.00
_cell.angle_gamma   90.00
#
_symmetry.space_group_name_H-M   'P 1'
#
loop_
_entity.id
_entity.type
_entity.pdbx_description
1 polymer ?
#
loop_
_entity_poly.entity_id
_entity_poly.type
_entity_poly.pdbx_seq_one_letter_code
_entity_poly.pdbx_strand_id
1 'polypeptide(L)'
;MILNWRSGGILLGAVFFLAVLLVKPIGVSTQFVIFDGILWDAINPDIVVLDENAKKGYSSPNAYLNKSGGKYAKNVANPLNYSFVFVIAMIAGAAISGLMRGGVSKEEKQMPEVWRKNFGDSTVKRYAAAFFAGFIVLFGARLAGGCTSGHMMSGMMQTSISGYIFTAGAFLAAFPIALMMFKKGR
;
A
#
# COMPACT_ATOMS: atom_id res chain seq x y z
N MET A 1 5.67 -24.05 5.71
CA MET A 1 7.13 -23.82 5.88
C MET A 1 7.39 -22.31 5.90
N ILE A 2 8.06 -21.80 6.93
CA ILE A 2 8.50 -20.40 6.98
C ILE A 2 9.78 -20.31 6.14
N LEU A 3 9.78 -19.45 5.12
CA LEU A 3 10.97 -19.21 4.29
C LEU A 3 12.03 -18.49 5.13
N ASN A 4 13.28 -18.95 5.03
CA ASN A 4 14.42 -18.23 5.58
C ASN A 4 14.51 -16.84 4.93
N TRP A 5 14.93 -15.83 5.70
CA TRP A 5 15.13 -14.46 5.22
C TRP A 5 16.02 -14.37 3.98
N ARG A 6 17.02 -15.24 3.84
CA ARG A 6 17.90 -15.28 2.66
C ARG A 6 17.13 -15.64 1.40
N SER A 7 16.42 -16.78 1.43
CA SER A 7 15.61 -17.26 0.30
C SER A 7 14.44 -16.33 0.03
N GLY A 8 13.77 -15.84 1.09
CA GLY A 8 12.68 -14.89 0.99
C GLY A 8 13.13 -13.57 0.37
N GLY A 9 14.29 -13.04 0.76
CA GLY A 9 14.87 -11.82 0.20
C GLY A 9 15.22 -11.95 -1.27
N ILE A 10 15.85 -13.06 -1.68
CA ILE A 10 16.18 -13.33 -3.09
C ILE A 10 14.90 -13.45 -3.93
N LEU A 11 13.92 -14.22 -3.48
CA LEU A 11 12.64 -14.39 -4.18
C LEU A 11 11.90 -13.06 -4.31
N LEU A 12 11.87 -12.27 -3.23
CA LEU A 12 11.26 -10.94 -3.25
C LEU A 12 11.98 -10.06 -4.28
N GLY A 13 13.30 -9.95 -4.21
CA GLY A 13 14.10 -9.18 -5.16
C GLY A 13 13.87 -9.60 -6.61
N ALA A 14 13.80 -10.91 -6.89
CA ALA A 14 13.50 -11.43 -8.22
C ALA A 14 12.11 -10.99 -8.71
N VAL A 15 11.08 -11.06 -7.86
CA VAL A 15 9.72 -10.59 -8.20
C VAL A 15 9.70 -9.09 -8.49
N PHE A 16 10.38 -8.27 -7.68
CA PHE A 16 10.47 -6.82 -7.93
C PHE A 16 11.23 -6.51 -9.22
N PHE A 17 12.33 -7.21 -9.47
CA PHE A 17 13.11 -7.07 -10.69
C PHE A 17 12.27 -7.43 -11.93
N LEU A 18 11.55 -8.56 -11.90
CA LEU A 18 10.67 -8.96 -12.99
C LEU A 18 9.54 -7.95 -13.22
N ALA A 19 8.93 -7.41 -12.16
CA ALA A 19 7.90 -6.38 -12.29
C ALA A 19 8.42 -5.10 -12.97
N VAL A 20 9.63 -4.68 -12.62
CA VAL A 20 10.30 -3.53 -13.25
C VAL A 20 10.68 -3.83 -14.70
N LEU A 21 11.25 -5.01 -14.96
CA LEU A 21 11.70 -5.43 -16.29
C LEU A 21 10.54 -5.56 -17.28
N LEU A 22 9.42 -6.12 -16.84
CA LEU A 22 8.29 -6.44 -17.71
C LEU A 22 7.30 -5.29 -17.85
N VAL A 23 7.11 -4.47 -16.81
CA VAL A 23 6.02 -3.46 -16.80
C VAL A 23 6.45 -2.11 -16.25
N LYS A 24 6.60 -1.99 -14.93
CA LYS A 24 6.97 -0.76 -14.23
C LYS A 24 7.24 -1.02 -12.74
N PRO A 25 7.96 -0.10 -12.06
CA PRO A 25 8.15 -0.17 -10.61
C PRO A 25 6.85 -0.28 -9.82
N ILE A 26 6.88 -1.08 -8.75
CA ILE A 26 5.70 -1.41 -7.95
C ILE A 26 5.34 -0.24 -7.02
N GLY A 27 4.08 0.20 -7.06
CA GLY A 27 3.55 1.24 -6.18
C GLY A 27 2.07 1.01 -5.90
N VAL A 28 1.71 0.99 -4.61
CA VAL A 28 0.37 0.56 -4.15
C VAL A 28 -0.46 1.73 -3.66
N SER A 29 0.13 2.73 -3.00
CA SER A 29 -0.62 3.82 -2.35
C SER A 29 -1.53 4.62 -3.29
N THR A 30 -1.17 4.72 -4.58
CA THR A 30 -2.02 5.38 -5.58
C THR A 30 -3.31 4.59 -5.85
N GLN A 31 -3.32 3.27 -5.71
CA GLN A 31 -4.49 2.45 -6.01
C GLN A 31 -5.64 2.68 -5.02
N PHE A 32 -5.35 3.06 -3.78
CA PHE A 32 -6.38 3.49 -2.82
C PHE A 32 -7.13 4.73 -3.36
N VAL A 33 -6.40 5.74 -3.83
CA VAL A 33 -7.01 6.94 -4.44
C VAL A 33 -7.81 6.59 -5.69
N ILE A 34 -7.32 5.67 -6.53
CA ILE A 34 -8.06 5.25 -7.72
C ILE A 34 -9.35 4.51 -7.33
N PHE A 35 -9.28 3.63 -6.34
CA PHE A 35 -10.46 2.94 -5.83
C PHE A 35 -11.50 3.90 -5.26
N ASP A 36 -11.08 4.85 -4.43
CA ASP A 36 -11.96 5.90 -3.90
C ASP A 36 -12.56 6.76 -5.03
N GLY A 37 -11.76 7.06 -6.06
CA GLY A 37 -12.21 7.75 -7.26
C GLY A 37 -13.26 6.96 -8.04
N ILE A 38 -13.14 5.64 -8.17
CA ILE A 38 -14.14 4.77 -8.82
C ILE A 38 -15.46 4.80 -8.04
N LEU A 39 -15.39 4.71 -6.71
CA LEU A 39 -16.58 4.80 -5.85
C LEU A 39 -17.25 6.17 -5.96
N TRP A 40 -16.46 7.24 -6.04
CA TRP A 40 -16.99 8.59 -6.20
C TRP A 40 -17.63 8.77 -7.59
N ASP A 41 -16.98 8.32 -8.65
CA ASP A 41 -17.52 8.39 -10.02
C ASP A 41 -18.84 7.62 -10.15
N ALA A 42 -18.98 6.49 -9.44
CA ALA A 42 -20.23 5.72 -9.39
C ALA A 42 -21.40 6.47 -8.72
N ILE A 43 -21.11 7.43 -7.83
CA ILE A 43 -22.13 8.25 -7.14
C ILE A 43 -22.35 9.58 -7.88
N ASN A 44 -21.29 10.14 -8.47
CA ASN A 44 -21.31 11.38 -9.21
C ASN A 44 -20.47 11.24 -10.50
N PRO A 45 -21.09 10.96 -11.65
CA PRO A 45 -20.37 10.71 -12.90
C PRO A 45 -19.73 11.98 -13.52
N ASP A 46 -19.95 13.16 -12.95
CA ASP A 46 -19.33 14.40 -13.43
C ASP A 46 -17.86 14.56 -12.97
N ILE A 47 -17.34 13.62 -12.16
CA ILE A 47 -15.97 13.75 -11.63
C ILE A 47 -14.91 13.29 -12.63
N VAL A 48 -15.22 12.40 -13.58
CA VAL A 48 -14.31 11.96 -14.63
C VAL A 48 -14.89 12.30 -15.99
N VAL A 49 -14.36 13.37 -16.58
CA VAL A 49 -14.85 13.89 -17.86
C VAL A 49 -13.88 13.50 -18.97
N LEU A 50 -14.41 13.09 -20.12
CA LEU A 50 -13.62 12.93 -21.35
C LEU A 50 -13.23 14.32 -21.85
N ASP A 51 -11.93 14.58 -21.93
CA ASP A 51 -11.39 15.85 -22.41
C ASP A 51 -10.31 15.55 -23.45
N GLU A 52 -10.63 15.78 -24.73
CA GLU A 52 -9.73 15.56 -25.86
C GLU A 52 -8.51 16.48 -25.84
N ASN A 53 -8.58 17.60 -25.11
CA ASN A 53 -7.46 18.54 -24.93
C ASN A 53 -6.54 18.14 -23.76
N ALA A 54 -6.95 17.20 -22.90
CA ALA A 54 -6.12 16.72 -21.80
C ALA A 54 -5.05 15.74 -22.31
N LYS A 55 -3.81 15.85 -21.79
CA LYS A 55 -2.65 15.01 -22.19
C LYS A 55 -2.88 13.48 -22.12
N LYS A 56 -3.93 13.02 -21.45
CA LYS A 56 -4.29 11.60 -21.30
C LYS A 56 -5.76 11.28 -21.68
N GLY A 57 -6.51 12.23 -22.26
CA GLY A 57 -7.88 12.06 -22.76
C GLY A 57 -9.00 12.11 -21.71
N TYR A 58 -8.64 12.24 -20.43
CA TYR A 58 -9.58 12.35 -19.30
C TYR A 58 -9.15 13.52 -18.41
N SER A 59 -10.12 14.25 -17.88
CA SER A 59 -9.94 15.37 -16.95
C SER A 59 -10.88 15.19 -15.76
N SER A 60 -10.66 15.95 -14.70
CA SER A 60 -11.53 15.97 -13.53
C SER A 60 -11.66 17.40 -13.03
N PRO A 61 -12.86 17.84 -12.61
CA PRO A 61 -13.02 19.11 -11.89
C PRO A 61 -12.24 19.12 -10.56
N ASN A 62 -11.92 17.94 -10.01
CA ASN A 62 -11.09 17.83 -8.82
C ASN A 62 -9.59 17.97 -9.16
N ALA A 63 -8.94 19.00 -8.62
CA ALA A 63 -7.51 19.28 -8.85
C ALA A 63 -6.58 18.10 -8.48
N TYR A 64 -6.97 17.29 -7.49
CA TYR A 64 -6.19 16.12 -7.07
C TYR A 64 -6.28 14.97 -8.08
N LEU A 65 -7.48 14.69 -8.62
CA LEU A 65 -7.68 13.66 -9.65
C LEU A 65 -7.15 14.11 -11.02
N ASN A 66 -7.15 15.42 -11.28
CA ASN A 66 -6.57 16.01 -12.48
C ASN A 66 -5.04 16.14 -12.43
N LYS A 67 -4.41 15.71 -11.32
CA LYS A 67 -2.95 15.73 -11.17
C LYS A 67 -2.27 14.99 -12.32
N SER A 68 -1.13 15.54 -12.76
CA SER A 68 -0.36 15.03 -13.90
C SER A 68 -1.16 14.98 -15.21
N GLY A 69 -2.09 15.92 -15.42
CA GLY A 69 -2.89 16.04 -16.63
C GLY A 69 -3.91 14.91 -16.79
N GLY A 70 -4.65 14.62 -15.72
CA GLY A 70 -5.70 13.60 -15.73
C GLY A 70 -5.23 12.15 -15.59
N LYS A 71 -4.01 11.91 -15.11
CA LYS A 71 -3.47 10.54 -14.96
C LYS A 71 -4.32 9.69 -13.99
N TYR A 72 -4.82 10.28 -12.91
CA TYR A 72 -5.67 9.56 -11.97
C TYR A 72 -7.09 9.42 -12.53
N ALA A 73 -7.66 10.46 -13.12
CA ALA A 73 -8.95 10.40 -13.83
C ALA A 73 -8.99 9.27 -14.87
N LYS A 74 -7.94 9.12 -15.70
CA LYS A 74 -7.83 8.01 -16.66
C LYS A 74 -7.83 6.63 -15.99
N ASN A 75 -7.12 6.48 -14.87
CA ASN A 75 -7.06 5.21 -14.15
C ASN A 75 -8.36 4.88 -13.40
N VAL A 76 -9.13 5.90 -13.01
CA VAL A 76 -10.48 5.73 -12.47
C VAL A 76 -11.42 5.24 -13.58
N ALA A 77 -11.43 5.90 -14.75
CA ALA A 77 -12.23 5.47 -15.90
C ALA A 77 -11.84 4.07 -16.44
N ASN A 78 -10.57 3.67 -16.29
CA ASN A 78 -10.07 2.36 -16.71
C ASN A 78 -9.55 1.57 -15.49
N PRO A 79 -10.46 0.99 -14.69
CA PRO A 79 -10.11 0.36 -13.41
C PRO A 79 -9.23 -0.88 -13.59
N LEU A 80 -9.36 -1.61 -14.72
CA LEU A 80 -8.57 -2.80 -15.05
C LEU A 80 -7.15 -2.46 -15.56
N ASN A 81 -6.47 -1.53 -14.88
CA ASN A 81 -5.07 -1.24 -15.15
C ASN A 81 -4.15 -2.21 -14.40
N TYR A 82 -2.91 -2.34 -14.90
CA TYR A 82 -1.90 -3.23 -14.31
C TYR A 82 -1.76 -3.08 -12.79
N SER A 83 -1.76 -1.84 -12.27
CA SER A 83 -1.53 -1.62 -10.85
C SER A 83 -2.71 -2.08 -10.00
N PHE A 84 -3.94 -1.95 -10.49
CA PHE A 84 -5.12 -2.44 -9.81
C PHE A 84 -5.15 -3.97 -9.79
N VAL A 85 -4.92 -4.61 -10.95
CA VAL A 85 -4.80 -6.07 -11.05
C VAL A 85 -3.69 -6.60 -10.16
N PHE A 86 -2.54 -5.90 -10.09
CA PHE A 86 -1.43 -6.26 -9.22
C PHE A 86 -1.82 -6.24 -7.75
N VAL A 87 -2.60 -5.25 -7.29
CA VAL A 87 -3.09 -5.21 -5.89
C VAL A 87 -4.02 -6.38 -5.59
N ILE A 88 -4.94 -6.70 -6.49
CA ILE A 88 -5.83 -7.86 -6.33
C ILE A 88 -5.01 -9.16 -6.32
N ALA A 89 -4.03 -9.31 -7.21
CA ALA A 89 -3.15 -10.47 -7.26
C ALA A 89 -2.31 -10.62 -5.98
N MET A 90 -1.84 -9.51 -5.38
CA MET A 90 -1.14 -9.55 -4.09
C MET A 90 -2.06 -10.04 -2.96
N ILE A 91 -3.30 -9.54 -2.89
CA ILE A 91 -4.28 -9.98 -1.89
C ILE A 91 -4.58 -11.46 -2.07
N ALA A 92 -4.87 -11.89 -3.29
CA ALA A 92 -5.13 -13.28 -3.63
C ALA A 92 -3.93 -14.18 -3.31
N GLY A 93 -2.72 -13.77 -3.70
CA GLY A 93 -1.49 -14.51 -3.42
C GLY A 93 -1.21 -14.64 -1.93
N ALA A 94 -1.44 -13.58 -1.14
CA ALA A 94 -1.33 -13.64 0.31
C ALA A 94 -2.37 -14.59 0.92
N ALA A 95 -3.61 -14.57 0.43
CA ALA A 95 -4.67 -15.47 0.89
C ALA A 95 -4.36 -16.93 0.57
N ILE A 96 -3.97 -17.25 -0.67
CA ILE A 96 -3.56 -18.59 -1.11
C ILE A 96 -2.37 -19.08 -0.27
N SER A 97 -1.33 -18.25 -0.12
CA SER A 97 -0.17 -18.58 0.71
C SER A 97 -0.56 -18.86 2.16
N GLY A 98 -1.47 -18.06 2.73
CA GLY A 98 -2.02 -18.29 4.07
C GLY A 98 -2.75 -19.61 4.19
N LEU A 99 -3.65 -19.92 3.25
CA LEU A 99 -4.41 -21.18 3.23
C LEU A 99 -3.50 -22.41 3.08
N MET A 100 -2.54 -22.37 2.16
CA MET A 100 -1.56 -23.45 1.95
C MET A 100 -0.66 -23.69 3.18
N ARG A 101 -0.52 -22.69 4.06
CA ARG A 101 0.27 -22.79 5.29
C ARG A 101 -0.55 -23.23 6.51
N GLY A 102 -1.81 -23.62 6.34
CA GLY A 102 -2.70 -24.02 7.43
C GLY A 102 -3.48 -22.86 8.06
N GLY A 103 -3.41 -21.67 7.48
CA GLY A 103 -4.11 -20.48 7.94
C GLY A 103 -3.47 -19.77 9.13
N VAL A 104 -4.17 -18.77 9.66
CA VAL A 104 -3.85 -18.05 10.89
C VAL A 104 -4.92 -18.42 11.92
N SER A 105 -4.52 -18.66 13.17
CA SER A 105 -5.45 -19.00 14.26
C SER A 105 -6.48 -17.89 14.46
N LYS A 106 -7.67 -18.21 14.97
CA LYS A 106 -8.73 -17.20 15.18
C LYS A 106 -8.28 -16.13 16.16
N GLU A 107 -7.52 -16.54 17.17
CA GLU A 107 -6.96 -15.67 18.20
C GLU A 107 -5.98 -14.68 17.58
N GLU A 108 -5.06 -15.12 16.72
CA GLU A 108 -4.10 -14.23 16.04
C GLU A 108 -4.75 -13.36 14.96
N LYS A 109 -5.79 -13.86 14.28
CA LYS A 109 -6.56 -13.08 13.29
C LYS A 109 -7.20 -11.85 13.90
N GLN A 110 -7.72 -11.97 15.13
CA GLN A 110 -8.31 -10.83 15.83
C GLN A 110 -7.22 -9.92 16.38
N MET A 111 -6.22 -10.49 17.05
CA MET A 111 -5.24 -9.72 17.77
C MET A 111 -3.98 -10.52 18.09
N PRO A 112 -2.78 -10.01 17.77
CA PRO A 112 -1.55 -10.69 18.13
C PRO A 112 -1.28 -10.62 19.64
N GLU A 113 -0.55 -11.58 20.17
CA GLU A 113 -0.21 -11.67 21.60
C GLU A 113 0.53 -10.40 22.10
N VAL A 114 1.41 -9.83 21.27
CA VAL A 114 2.11 -8.57 21.59
C VAL A 114 1.15 -7.41 21.84
N TRP A 115 0.01 -7.37 21.14
CA TRP A 115 -1.00 -6.35 21.41
C TRP A 115 -1.71 -6.63 22.73
N ARG A 116 -2.14 -7.87 22.97
CA ARG A 116 -2.81 -8.28 24.23
C ARG A 116 -1.99 -7.90 25.45
N LYS A 117 -0.69 -8.20 25.42
CA LYS A 117 0.26 -7.90 26.52
C LYS A 117 0.38 -6.41 26.83
N ASN A 118 0.20 -5.52 25.85
CA ASN A 118 0.36 -4.08 26.03
C ASN A 118 -0.97 -3.33 26.25
N PHE A 119 -2.04 -3.75 25.59
CA PHE A 119 -3.29 -3.00 25.49
C PHE A 119 -4.55 -3.78 25.90
N GLY A 120 -4.40 -5.05 26.31
CA GLY A 120 -5.47 -5.93 26.75
C GLY A 120 -6.30 -6.55 25.62
N ASP A 121 -7.41 -7.20 25.98
CA ASP A 121 -8.21 -8.06 25.08
C ASP A 121 -9.35 -7.36 24.32
N SER A 122 -9.39 -6.03 24.32
CA SER A 122 -10.47 -5.29 23.65
C SER A 122 -10.29 -5.27 22.13
N THR A 123 -11.14 -6.01 21.42
CA THR A 123 -11.19 -6.04 19.94
C THR A 123 -11.52 -4.66 19.34
N VAL A 124 -12.45 -3.93 19.96
CA VAL A 124 -12.82 -2.57 19.51
C VAL A 124 -11.62 -1.63 19.56
N LYS A 125 -10.83 -1.65 20.64
CA LYS A 125 -9.61 -0.83 20.74
C LYS A 125 -8.60 -1.19 19.65
N ARG A 126 -8.44 -2.48 19.36
CA ARG A 126 -7.53 -2.97 18.32
C ARG A 126 -7.94 -2.51 16.92
N TYR A 127 -9.22 -2.62 16.57
CA TYR A 127 -9.72 -2.21 15.27
C TYR A 127 -9.72 -0.69 15.11
N ALA A 128 -10.11 0.06 16.14
CA ALA A 128 -10.02 1.52 16.12
C ALA A 128 -8.56 1.97 15.91
N ALA A 129 -7.62 1.42 16.67
CA ALA A 129 -6.21 1.72 16.49
C ALA A 129 -5.68 1.32 15.10
N ALA A 130 -6.09 0.17 14.56
CA ALA A 130 -5.72 -0.26 13.21
C ALA A 130 -6.20 0.73 12.14
N PHE A 131 -7.44 1.20 12.29
CA PHE A 131 -8.07 2.12 11.37
C PHE A 131 -7.36 3.48 11.36
N PHE A 132 -7.17 4.09 12.54
CA PHE A 132 -6.47 5.38 12.64
C PHE A 132 -4.99 5.28 12.23
N ALA A 133 -4.32 4.18 12.58
CA ALA A 133 -2.95 3.94 12.10
C ALA A 133 -2.92 3.80 10.57
N GLY A 134 -3.88 3.07 9.97
CA GLY A 134 -4.02 2.95 8.53
C GLY A 134 -4.24 4.30 7.84
N PHE A 135 -5.10 5.16 8.41
CA PHE A 135 -5.31 6.52 7.93
C PHE A 135 -4.00 7.34 7.95
N ILE A 136 -3.28 7.34 9.07
CA ILE A 136 -1.99 8.04 9.21
C ILE A 136 -0.97 7.52 8.19
N VAL A 137 -0.89 6.20 8.01
CA VAL A 137 0.03 5.56 7.04
C VAL A 137 -0.32 5.97 5.61
N LEU A 138 -1.60 5.95 5.23
CA LEU A 138 -2.04 6.32 3.89
C LEU A 138 -1.82 7.82 3.63
N PHE A 139 -2.18 8.66 4.60
CA PHE A 139 -1.92 10.10 4.56
C PHE A 139 -0.42 10.40 4.37
N GLY A 140 0.43 9.81 5.22
CA GLY A 140 1.88 9.95 5.13
C GLY A 140 2.44 9.45 3.79
N ALA A 141 1.97 8.32 3.29
CA ALA A 141 2.40 7.77 1.99
C ALA A 141 1.98 8.67 0.81
N ARG A 142 0.85 9.38 0.90
CA ARG A 142 0.44 10.34 -0.14
C ARG A 142 1.18 11.66 -0.03
N LEU A 143 1.46 12.12 1.20
CA LEU A 143 2.29 13.30 1.44
C LEU A 143 3.73 13.10 0.94
N ALA A 144 4.31 11.93 1.21
CA ALA A 144 5.65 11.57 0.76
C ALA A 144 5.74 11.29 -0.75
N GLY A 145 4.61 11.16 -1.45
CA GLY A 145 4.58 10.81 -2.87
C GLY A 145 4.75 9.31 -3.17
N GLY A 146 4.86 8.46 -2.16
CA GLY A 146 4.92 7.01 -2.29
C GLY A 146 4.88 6.26 -0.96
N CYS A 147 4.70 4.94 -1.03
CA CYS A 147 4.68 4.03 0.12
C CYS A 147 5.94 3.18 0.18
N THR A 148 6.02 2.28 1.17
CA THR A 148 7.12 1.31 1.32
C THR A 148 7.42 0.55 0.04
N SER A 149 6.40 0.07 -0.69
CA SER A 149 6.66 -0.64 -1.96
C SER A 149 7.25 0.25 -3.07
N GLY A 150 6.89 1.55 -3.08
CA GLY A 150 7.32 2.50 -4.10
C GLY A 150 8.67 3.16 -3.79
N HIS A 151 8.83 3.74 -2.61
CA HIS A 151 10.06 4.43 -2.21
C HIS A 151 11.10 3.48 -1.63
N MET A 152 10.72 2.62 -0.69
CA MET A 152 11.67 1.73 -0.05
C MET A 152 12.06 0.58 -1.00
N MET A 153 11.13 -0.28 -1.41
CA MET A 153 11.49 -1.44 -2.23
C MET A 153 11.89 -1.03 -3.66
N SER A 154 10.97 -0.44 -4.43
CA SER A 154 11.27 -0.09 -5.82
C SER A 154 12.28 1.06 -5.96
N GLY A 155 12.20 2.08 -5.09
CA GLY A 155 13.05 3.27 -5.17
C GLY A 155 14.50 3.02 -4.79
N MET A 156 14.77 2.21 -3.74
CA MET A 156 16.15 1.88 -3.38
C MET A 156 16.81 0.95 -4.40
N MET A 157 16.05 0.02 -5.01
CA MET A 157 16.57 -0.81 -6.11
C MET A 157 17.00 0.02 -7.31
N GLN A 158 16.30 1.12 -7.59
CA GLN A 158 16.63 2.09 -8.63
C GLN A 158 17.65 3.15 -8.16
N THR A 159 18.27 2.96 -7.00
CA THR A 159 19.24 3.88 -6.38
C THR A 159 18.75 5.33 -6.25
N SER A 160 17.43 5.52 -6.13
CA SER A 160 16.84 6.85 -5.97
C SER A 160 17.17 7.45 -4.60
N ILE A 161 17.66 8.69 -4.59
CA ILE A 161 17.97 9.44 -3.35
C ILE A 161 16.73 9.55 -2.47
N SER A 162 15.56 9.81 -3.06
CA SER A 162 14.30 9.90 -2.33
C SER A 162 13.91 8.58 -1.66
N GLY A 163 14.24 7.43 -2.27
CA GLY A 163 14.00 6.11 -1.68
C GLY A 163 14.84 5.86 -0.42
N TYR A 164 16.12 6.26 -0.44
CA TYR A 164 16.99 6.16 0.74
C TYR A 164 16.53 7.09 1.87
N ILE A 165 16.22 8.36 1.57
CA ILE A 165 15.74 9.33 2.56
C ILE A 165 14.42 8.85 3.18
N PHE A 166 13.47 8.41 2.37
CA PHE A 166 12.20 7.86 2.85
C PHE A 166 12.44 6.66 3.79
N THR A 167 13.31 5.74 3.40
CA THR A 167 13.59 4.51 4.17
C THR A 167 14.24 4.84 5.51
N ALA A 168 15.22 5.73 5.52
CA ALA A 168 15.86 6.20 6.75
C ALA A 168 14.83 6.85 7.68
N GLY A 169 14.03 7.80 7.18
CA GLY A 169 12.99 8.45 7.97
C GLY A 169 11.93 7.48 8.51
N ALA A 170 11.48 6.54 7.67
CA ALA A 170 10.52 5.52 8.07
C ALA A 170 11.04 4.65 9.22
N PHE A 171 12.29 4.18 9.15
CA PHE A 171 12.88 3.38 10.23
C PHE A 171 13.19 4.20 11.48
N LEU A 172 13.69 5.43 11.33
CA LEU A 172 13.95 6.35 12.45
C LEU A 172 12.67 6.71 13.22
N ALA A 173 11.52 6.74 12.56
CA ALA A 173 10.24 6.90 13.23
C ALA A 173 9.69 5.56 13.76
N ALA A 174 9.68 4.52 12.94
CA ALA A 174 9.02 3.25 13.26
C ALA A 174 9.67 2.52 14.43
N PHE A 175 11.01 2.47 14.50
CA PHE A 175 11.69 1.73 15.57
C PHE A 175 11.44 2.36 16.94
N PRO A 176 11.72 3.66 17.19
CA PRO A 176 11.48 4.25 18.51
C PRO A 176 10.01 4.16 18.92
N ILE A 177 9.08 4.44 18.00
CA ILE A 177 7.63 4.37 18.28
C ILE A 177 7.23 2.95 18.65
N ALA A 178 7.68 1.93 17.92
CA ALA A 178 7.39 0.54 18.24
C ALA A 178 7.92 0.15 19.63
N LEU A 179 9.13 0.59 19.97
CA LEU A 179 9.74 0.33 21.28
C LEU A 179 9.01 1.05 22.43
N MET A 180 8.50 2.25 22.17
CA MET A 180 7.74 3.03 23.15
C MET A 180 6.33 2.46 23.36
N MET A 181 5.68 1.98 22.29
CA MET A 181 4.31 1.48 22.34
C MET A 181 4.22 0.03 22.83
N PHE A 182 5.14 -0.85 22.43
CA PHE A 182 5.09 -2.29 22.71
C PHE A 182 6.17 -2.71 23.70
N LYS A 183 6.05 -2.25 24.95
CA LYS A 183 7.03 -2.49 26.02
C LYS A 183 6.95 -3.90 26.61
N LYS A 184 5.77 -4.52 26.61
CA LYS A 184 5.49 -5.82 27.22
C LYS A 184 5.43 -6.89 26.12
N GLY A 185 6.23 -7.95 26.20
CA GLY A 185 6.29 -9.00 25.16
C GLY A 185 7.50 -8.93 24.23
N ARG A 186 8.56 -8.25 24.67
CA ARG A 186 9.93 -8.62 24.29
C ARG A 186 10.33 -9.92 24.99
#